data_AF-A0A957DVW9-F1
#
_entry.id   AF-A0A957DVW9-F1
#
_cell.length_a   1.000
_cell.length_b   1.000
_cell.length_c   1.000
_cell.angle_alpha   90.00
_cell.angle_beta   90.00
_cell.angle_gamma   90.00
#
_symmetry.space_group_name_H-M   'P 1'
#
loop_
_entity.id
_entity.type
_entity.pdbx_description
1 polymer ?
#
loop_
_entity_poly.entity_id
_entity_poly.type
_entity_poly.pdbx_seq_one_letter_code
_entity_poly.pdbx_strand_id
1 'polypeptide(L)'
;MNSPNERKVDQSALRVNQAFIIGLSILAFVLDAVWLAAFVGVVMLVGTAVPHLSLFKRIYQHILRPAGLVKPDVIVDNPEPHRFAQGFGGVVVALAIIALLAGLPVLGWGLVWLVVALAALNLFLGFCAGCFVYYQLNKLGLPGFRVKPIR
;
A
#
# COMPACT_ATOMS: atom_id res chain seq x y z
N MET A 1 -4.87 2.06 30.30
CA MET A 1 -3.48 1.94 30.79
C MET A 1 -2.67 1.37 29.65
N ASN A 2 -1.91 2.20 28.93
CA ASN A 2 -1.15 1.76 27.75
C ASN A 2 0.06 0.95 28.21
N SER A 3 0.17 -0.31 27.80
CA SER A 3 1.36 -1.09 28.09
C SER A 3 2.56 -0.54 27.29
N PRO A 4 3.78 -0.45 27.85
CA PRO A 4 4.96 0.14 27.18
C PRO A 4 5.41 -0.54 25.87
N ASN A 5 4.72 -1.59 25.42
CA ASN A 5 5.10 -2.46 24.32
C ASN A 5 4.03 -2.57 23.21
N GLU A 6 2.99 -1.72 23.24
CA GLU A 6 1.97 -1.70 22.19
C GLU A 6 2.54 -1.08 20.91
N ARG A 7 2.63 -1.89 19.84
CA ARG A 7 3.07 -1.45 18.52
C ARG A 7 2.08 -0.43 17.96
N LYS A 8 2.59 0.70 17.50
CA LYS A 8 1.79 1.82 16.99
C LYS A 8 2.07 2.06 15.52
N VAL A 9 1.00 2.35 14.77
CA VAL A 9 1.08 2.71 13.36
C VAL A 9 0.26 3.98 13.13
N ASP A 10 0.85 4.92 12.38
CA ASP A 10 0.16 6.12 11.93
C ASP A 10 -0.70 5.79 10.70
N GLN A 11 -2.02 5.71 10.88
CA GLN A 11 -2.98 5.41 9.82
C GLN A 11 -3.06 6.53 8.79
N SER A 12 -2.84 7.78 9.21
CA SER A 12 -2.78 8.91 8.27
C SER A 12 -1.65 8.73 7.26
N ALA A 13 -0.49 8.22 7.69
CA ALA A 13 0.62 7.91 6.79
C ALA A 13 0.25 6.82 5.76
N LEU A 14 -0.53 5.81 6.17
CA LEU A 14 -1.00 4.73 5.28
C LEU A 14 -2.06 5.24 4.29
N ARG A 15 -3.02 6.05 4.76
CA ARG A 15 -4.06 6.66 3.93
C ARG A 15 -3.47 7.60 2.88
N VAL A 16 -2.47 8.40 3.26
CA VAL A 16 -1.74 9.27 2.32
C VAL A 16 -1.03 8.44 1.26
N ASN A 17 -0.33 7.37 1.66
CA ASN A 17 0.32 6.46 0.72
C ASN A 17 -0.68 5.85 -0.28
N GLN A 18 -1.86 5.43 0.18
CA GLN A 18 -2.93 4.91 -0.68
C GLN A 18 -3.50 5.98 -1.61
N ALA A 19 -3.73 7.20 -1.11
CA ALA A 19 -4.21 8.31 -1.92
C ALA A 19 -3.26 8.62 -3.08
N PHE A 20 -1.93 8.61 -2.83
CA PHE A 20 -0.94 8.78 -3.89
C PHE A 20 -0.93 7.62 -4.88
N ILE A 21 -0.99 6.36 -4.41
CA ILE A 21 -1.06 5.19 -5.29
C ILE A 21 -2.29 5.29 -6.19
N ILE A 22 -3.47 5.54 -5.62
CA ILE A 22 -4.73 5.69 -6.35
C ILE A 22 -4.63 6.82 -7.37
N GLY A 23 -4.28 8.03 -6.92
CA GLY A 23 -4.24 9.22 -7.77
C GLY A 23 -3.25 9.08 -8.92
N LEU A 24 -2.03 8.62 -8.65
CA LEU A 24 -1.02 8.44 -9.69
C LEU A 24 -1.35 7.29 -10.64
N SER A 25 -1.99 6.22 -10.17
CA SER A 25 -2.39 5.10 -11.03
C SER A 25 -3.54 5.49 -11.96
N ILE A 26 -4.53 6.25 -11.45
CA ILE A 26 -5.60 6.81 -12.28
C ILE A 26 -5.02 7.79 -13.30
N LEU A 27 -4.10 8.67 -12.88
CA LEU A 27 -3.43 9.60 -13.78
C LEU A 27 -2.63 8.86 -14.86
N ALA A 28 -1.94 7.76 -14.49
CA ALA A 28 -1.23 6.92 -15.42
C ALA A 28 -2.17 6.33 -16.48
N PHE A 29 -3.34 5.84 -16.06
CA PHE A 29 -4.35 5.32 -16.99
C PHE A 29 -4.91 6.40 -17.92
N VAL A 30 -5.30 7.56 -17.38
CA VAL A 30 -5.90 8.65 -18.18
C VAL A 30 -4.92 9.21 -19.21
N LEU A 31 -3.64 9.28 -18.87
CA LEU A 31 -2.58 9.75 -19.77
C LEU A 31 -1.96 8.64 -20.62
N ASP A 32 -2.44 7.39 -20.48
CA ASP A 32 -1.81 6.18 -21.02
C ASP A 32 -0.28 6.11 -20.75
N ALA A 33 0.12 6.63 -19.60
CA ALA A 33 1.51 6.78 -19.19
C ALA A 33 2.00 5.53 -18.45
N VAL A 34 2.39 4.49 -19.20
CA VAL A 34 2.92 3.23 -18.66
C VAL A 34 4.11 3.46 -17.71
N TRP A 35 4.97 4.43 -18.03
CA TRP A 35 6.12 4.78 -17.17
C TRP A 35 5.69 5.29 -15.79
N LEU A 36 4.52 5.95 -15.68
CA LEU A 36 3.99 6.45 -14.42
C LEU A 36 3.43 5.29 -13.57
N ALA A 37 2.75 4.34 -14.20
CA ALA A 37 2.36 3.09 -13.54
C ALA A 37 3.59 2.30 -13.04
N ALA A 38 4.65 2.26 -13.86
CA ALA A 38 5.94 1.68 -13.48
C ALA A 38 6.58 2.38 -12.28
N PHE A 39 6.57 3.71 -12.26
CA PHE A 39 7.03 4.48 -11.11
C PHE A 39 6.25 4.12 -9.83
N VAL A 40 4.92 4.05 -9.90
CA VAL A 40 4.09 3.65 -8.75
C VAL A 40 4.45 2.24 -8.27
N GLY A 41 4.55 1.28 -9.19
CA GLY A 41 4.94 -0.10 -8.87
C GLY A 41 6.31 -0.19 -8.19
N VAL A 42 7.31 0.53 -8.70
CA VAL A 42 8.65 0.60 -8.09
C VAL A 42 8.59 1.21 -6.69
N VAL A 43 7.88 2.33 -6.50
CA VAL A 43 7.73 2.96 -5.18
C VAL A 43 7.07 2.01 -4.18
N MET A 44 6.06 1.24 -4.61
CA MET A 44 5.41 0.23 -3.76
C MET A 44 6.38 -0.87 -3.36
N LEU A 45 7.11 -1.45 -4.32
CA LEU A 45 8.07 -2.53 -4.07
C LEU A 45 9.25 -2.08 -3.19
N VAL A 46 9.84 -0.91 -3.50
CA VAL A 46 10.94 -0.32 -2.72
C VAL A 46 10.46 0.01 -1.30
N GLY A 47 9.29 0.63 -1.14
CA GLY A 47 8.73 0.93 0.17
C GLY A 47 8.40 -0.33 0.99
N THR A 48 8.14 -1.46 0.34
CA THR A 48 7.92 -2.76 1.01
C THR A 48 9.23 -3.37 1.48
N ALA A 49 10.23 -3.41 0.59
CA ALA A 49 11.57 -3.95 0.90
C ALA A 49 12.27 -3.09 1.96
N VAL A 50 12.19 -1.77 1.81
CA VAL A 50 12.91 -0.79 2.61
C VAL A 50 11.92 0.27 3.15
N PRO A 51 11.32 0.05 4.33
CA PRO A 51 10.24 0.90 4.86
C PRO A 51 10.62 2.37 5.03
N HIS A 52 11.88 2.65 5.34
CA HIS A 52 12.38 4.02 5.50
C HIS A 52 12.51 4.77 4.16
N LEU A 53 12.53 4.07 3.03
CA LEU A 53 12.52 4.64 1.68
C LEU A 53 11.11 4.79 1.09
N SER A 54 10.05 4.53 1.86
CA SER A 54 8.68 4.75 1.38
C SER A 54 8.46 6.23 1.07
N LEU A 55 8.53 6.56 -0.23
CA LEU A 55 8.54 7.94 -0.74
C LEU A 55 7.32 8.73 -0.25
N PHE A 56 6.12 8.15 -0.36
CA PHE A 56 4.88 8.81 0.03
C PHE A 56 4.77 8.99 1.55
N LYS A 57 5.28 8.05 2.36
CA LYS A 57 5.39 8.24 3.81
C LYS A 57 6.38 9.33 4.17
N ARG A 58 7.46 9.49 3.39
CA ARG A 58 8.45 10.56 3.59
C ARG A 58 7.86 11.93 3.29
N ILE A 59 7.10 12.07 2.19
CA ILE A 59 6.30 13.26 1.87
C ILE A 59 5.35 13.58 3.02
N TYR A 60 4.66 12.57 3.56
CA TYR A 60 3.80 12.77 4.72
C TYR A 60 4.58 13.30 5.94
N GLN A 61 5.69 12.65 6.31
CA GLN A 61 6.45 12.99 7.51
C GLN A 61 7.17 14.34 7.43
N HIS A 62 7.67 14.72 6.25
CA HIS A 62 8.51 15.92 6.08
C HIS A 62 7.74 17.12 5.55
N ILE A 63 6.61 16.92 4.87
CA ILE A 63 5.85 17.99 4.22
C ILE A 63 4.45 18.10 4.82
N LEU A 64 3.61 17.05 4.70
CA LEU A 64 2.18 17.16 5.07
C LEU A 64 1.96 17.31 6.58
N ARG A 65 2.69 16.54 7.39
CA ARG A 65 2.57 16.57 8.85
C ARG A 65 3.13 17.88 9.43
N PRO A 66 4.34 18.36 9.07
CA PRO A 66 4.85 19.64 9.57
C PRO A 66 4.03 20.84 9.08
N ALA A 67 3.46 20.76 7.87
CA ALA A 67 2.58 21.81 7.34
C ALA A 67 1.16 21.81 7.96
N GLY A 68 0.84 20.85 8.84
CA GLY A 68 -0.48 20.76 9.48
C GLY A 68 -1.63 20.34 8.55
N LEU A 69 -1.32 19.93 7.31
CA LEU A 69 -2.32 19.54 6.31
C LEU A 69 -2.98 18.19 6.63
N VAL A 70 -2.25 17.30 7.29
CA VAL A 70 -2.76 15.99 7.71
C VAL A 70 -2.39 15.76 9.17
N LYS A 71 -3.41 15.49 10.00
CA LYS A 71 -3.22 15.17 11.42
C LYS A 71 -2.79 13.71 11.57
N PRO A 72 -1.75 13.40 12.36
CA PRO A 72 -1.38 12.02 12.68
C PRO A 72 -2.50 11.28 13.40
N ASP A 73 -2.77 10.06 12.95
CA ASP A 73 -3.75 9.16 13.57
C ASP A 73 -3.02 7.89 14.01
N VAL A 74 -2.43 7.95 15.19
CA VAL A 74 -1.55 6.90 15.71
C VAL A 74 -2.38 5.94 16.56
N ILE A 75 -2.67 4.76 16.00
CA ILE A 75 -3.42 3.71 16.67
C ILE A 75 -2.54 2.47 16.91
N VAL A 76 -3.01 1.60 17.79
CA VAL A 76 -2.37 0.31 18.04
C VAL A 76 -2.66 -0.61 16.84
N ASP A 77 -1.63 -0.96 16.09
CA ASP A 77 -1.75 -1.81 14.90
C ASP A 77 -0.37 -2.43 14.54
N ASN A 78 -0.39 -3.46 13.70
CA ASN A 78 0.79 -4.16 13.23
C ASN A 78 1.28 -3.57 11.88
N PRO A 79 2.54 -3.17 11.73
CA PRO A 79 3.07 -2.66 10.47
C PRO A 79 3.32 -3.74 9.41
N GLU A 80 3.54 -5.00 9.82
CA GLU A 80 3.94 -6.09 8.92
C GLU A 80 2.85 -6.48 7.90
N PRO A 81 1.56 -6.65 8.28
CA PRO A 81 0.48 -6.92 7.33
C PRO A 81 0.31 -5.81 6.28
N HIS A 82 0.47 -4.54 6.68
CA HIS A 82 0.41 -3.40 5.75
C HIS A 82 1.53 -3.41 4.73
N ARG A 83 2.74 -3.81 5.16
CA ARG A 83 3.88 -3.99 4.24
C ARG A 83 3.64 -5.13 3.26
N PHE A 84 3.08 -6.25 3.74
CA PHE A 84 2.70 -7.35 2.87
C PHE A 84 1.68 -6.91 1.83
N ALA A 85 0.63 -6.18 2.24
CA ALA A 85 -0.39 -5.66 1.34
C ALA A 85 0.21 -4.74 0.26
N GLN A 86 1.12 -3.83 0.65
CA GLN A 86 1.81 -2.95 -0.29
C GLN A 86 2.71 -3.74 -1.25
N GLY A 87 3.44 -4.75 -0.76
CA GLY A 87 4.27 -5.62 -1.59
C GLY A 87 3.47 -6.38 -2.62
N PHE A 88 2.36 -6.99 -2.20
CA PHE A 88 1.45 -7.70 -3.08
C PHE A 88 0.91 -6.78 -4.17
N GLY A 89 0.42 -5.59 -3.82
CA GLY A 89 -0.01 -4.59 -4.81
C GLY A 89 1.12 -4.20 -5.78
N GLY A 90 2.35 -4.03 -5.29
CA GLY A 90 3.50 -3.73 -6.13
C GLY A 90 3.83 -4.84 -7.14
N VAL A 91 3.70 -6.11 -6.74
CA VAL A 91 3.88 -7.26 -7.64
C VAL A 91 2.77 -7.30 -8.70
N VAL A 92 1.52 -7.05 -8.31
CA VAL A 92 0.40 -6.98 -9.25
C VAL A 92 0.61 -5.86 -10.28
N VAL A 93 1.07 -4.68 -9.84
CA VAL A 93 1.42 -3.58 -10.77
C VAL A 93 2.61 -3.96 -11.66
N ALA A 94 3.62 -4.68 -11.15
CA ALA A 94 4.72 -5.18 -11.98
C ALA A 94 4.22 -6.11 -13.10
N LEU A 95 3.32 -7.04 -12.78
CA LEU A 95 2.66 -7.91 -13.76
C LEU A 95 1.81 -7.10 -14.75
N ALA A 96 1.12 -6.06 -14.27
CA ALA A 96 0.36 -5.15 -15.12
C ALA A 96 1.25 -4.47 -16.17
N ILE A 97 2.43 -3.99 -15.77
CA ILE A 97 3.40 -3.36 -16.68
C ILE A 97 3.92 -4.38 -17.69
N ILE A 98 4.24 -5.60 -17.28
CA ILE A 98 4.64 -6.66 -18.20
C ILE A 98 3.54 -6.92 -19.25
N ALA A 99 2.28 -6.98 -18.83
CA ALA A 99 1.15 -7.14 -19.75
C ALA A 99 0.99 -5.93 -20.70
N LEU A 100 1.17 -4.70 -20.22
CA LEU A 100 1.15 -3.48 -21.05
C LEU A 100 2.26 -3.52 -22.11
N LEU A 101 3.48 -3.87 -21.71
CA LEU A 101 4.64 -3.97 -22.62
C LEU A 101 4.51 -5.14 -23.61
N ALA A 102 3.78 -6.20 -23.24
CA ALA A 102 3.48 -7.32 -24.12
C ALA A 102 2.32 -7.03 -25.10
N GLY A 103 1.72 -5.83 -25.07
CA GLY A 103 0.62 -5.45 -25.95
C GLY A 103 -0.76 -5.96 -25.51
N LEU A 104 -0.93 -6.29 -24.22
CA LEU A 104 -2.23 -6.68 -23.63
C LEU A 104 -2.79 -5.54 -22.75
N PRO A 105 -3.28 -4.42 -23.33
CA PRO A 105 -3.66 -3.24 -22.57
C PRO A 105 -4.84 -3.46 -21.64
N VAL A 106 -5.83 -4.26 -22.06
CA VAL A 106 -7.01 -4.58 -21.23
C VAL A 106 -6.59 -5.32 -19.95
N LEU A 107 -5.68 -6.28 -20.07
CA LEU A 107 -5.16 -7.03 -18.93
C LEU A 107 -4.30 -6.14 -18.03
N GLY A 108 -3.38 -5.39 -18.63
CA GLY A 108 -2.49 -4.49 -17.91
C GLY A 108 -3.25 -3.44 -17.10
N TRP A 109 -4.09 -2.64 -17.76
CA TRP A 109 -4.89 -1.63 -17.07
C TRP A 109 -5.93 -2.25 -16.12
N GLY A 110 -6.47 -3.43 -16.45
CA GLY A 110 -7.34 -4.18 -15.54
C GLY A 110 -6.66 -4.52 -14.21
N LEU A 111 -5.40 -4.94 -14.24
CA LEU A 111 -4.61 -5.21 -13.04
C LEU A 111 -4.28 -3.93 -12.25
N VAL A 112 -4.00 -2.82 -12.92
CA VAL A 112 -3.84 -1.51 -12.25
C VAL A 112 -5.13 -1.11 -11.55
N TRP A 113 -6.28 -1.21 -12.23
CA TRP A 113 -7.59 -0.90 -11.66
C TRP A 113 -7.96 -1.81 -10.48
N LEU A 114 -7.57 -3.08 -10.53
CA LEU A 114 -7.72 -3.98 -9.39
C LEU A 114 -6.98 -3.45 -8.14
N VAL A 115 -5.72 -3.01 -8.31
CA VAL A 115 -4.93 -2.44 -7.21
C VAL A 115 -5.55 -1.12 -6.72
N VAL A 116 -6.02 -0.26 -7.62
CA VAL A 116 -6.75 0.97 -7.28
C VAL A 116 -8.00 0.66 -6.46
N ALA A 117 -8.80 -0.32 -6.86
CA ALA A 117 -10.02 -0.71 -6.13
C ALA A 117 -9.70 -1.22 -4.72
N LEU A 118 -8.68 -2.07 -4.56
CA LEU A 118 -8.25 -2.57 -3.26
C LEU A 118 -7.68 -1.46 -2.35
N ALA A 119 -6.92 -0.52 -2.93
CA ALA A 119 -6.41 0.64 -2.20
C ALA A 119 -7.55 1.57 -1.77
N ALA A 120 -8.52 1.82 -2.65
CA ALA A 120 -9.70 2.63 -2.37
C ALA A 120 -10.56 1.99 -1.27
N LEU A 121 -10.76 0.68 -1.32
CA LEU A 121 -11.47 -0.08 -0.30
C LEU A 121 -10.86 0.14 1.10
N ASN A 122 -9.53 0.12 1.19
CA ASN A 122 -8.87 0.42 2.46
C ASN A 122 -8.96 1.90 2.85
N LEU A 123 -8.84 2.80 1.89
CA LEU A 123 -8.86 4.24 2.17
C LEU A 123 -10.24 4.71 2.65
N PHE A 124 -11.32 4.22 2.04
CA PHE A 124 -12.70 4.67 2.32
C PHE A 124 -13.44 3.79 3.33
N LEU A 125 -13.30 2.46 3.25
CA LEU A 125 -14.00 1.53 4.15
C LEU A 125 -13.13 1.05 5.31
N GLY A 126 -11.84 1.39 5.34
CA GLY A 126 -10.91 0.90 6.37
C GLY A 126 -10.59 -0.59 6.27
N PHE A 127 -10.99 -1.25 5.17
CA PHE A 127 -10.76 -2.68 4.99
C PHE A 127 -9.53 -2.97 4.13
N CYS A 128 -8.48 -3.48 4.77
CA CYS A 128 -7.24 -3.92 4.11
C CYS A 128 -7.34 -5.40 3.71
N ALA A 129 -7.72 -5.68 2.46
CA ALA A 129 -7.79 -7.06 1.95
C ALA A 129 -6.45 -7.82 2.07
N GLY A 130 -5.32 -7.16 1.80
CA GLY A 130 -3.99 -7.77 1.94
C GLY A 130 -3.65 -8.13 3.39
N CYS A 131 -4.09 -7.33 4.35
CA CYS A 131 -3.90 -7.60 5.77
C CYS A 131 -4.76 -8.77 6.23
N PHE A 132 -6.00 -8.86 5.74
CA PHE A 132 -6.87 -10.02 5.97
C PHE A 132 -6.22 -11.32 5.46
N VAL A 133 -5.68 -11.31 4.24
CA VAL A 133 -4.95 -12.45 3.68
C VAL A 133 -3.74 -12.80 4.55
N TYR A 134 -2.93 -11.82 4.96
CA TYR A 134 -1.78 -12.04 5.85
C TYR A 134 -2.18 -12.77 7.15
N TYR A 135 -3.26 -12.33 7.80
CA TYR A 135 -3.73 -12.96 9.03
C TYR A 135 -4.32 -14.35 8.80
N GLN A 136 -4.94 -14.59 7.64
CA GLN A 136 -5.40 -15.92 7.27
C GLN A 136 -4.22 -16.88 7.06
N LEU A 137 -3.13 -16.41 6.44
CA LEU A 137 -1.89 -17.19 6.28
C LEU A 137 -1.20 -17.45 7.62
N ASN A 138 -1.23 -16.49 8.56
CA ASN A 138 -0.79 -16.70 9.94
C ASN A 138 -1.62 -17.78 10.65
N LYS A 139 -2.95 -17.77 10.46
CA LYS A 139 -3.86 -18.77 11.04
C LYS A 139 -3.63 -20.17 10.47
N LEU A 140 -3.23 -20.26 9.21
CA LEU A 140 -2.85 -21.52 8.53
C LEU A 140 -1.46 -22.03 8.96
N GLY A 141 -0.69 -21.26 9.75
CA GLY A 141 0.61 -21.68 10.26
C GLY A 141 1.75 -21.60 9.22
N LEU A 142 1.57 -20.82 8.14
CA LEU A 142 2.60 -20.71 7.11
C LEU A 142 3.85 -19.98 7.63
N PRO A 143 5.06 -20.49 7.31
CA PRO A 143 6.31 -19.87 7.72
C PRO A 143 6.43 -18.45 7.12
N GLY A 144 6.79 -17.47 7.95
CA GLY A 144 6.91 -16.06 7.57
C GLY A 144 5.76 -15.17 8.05
N PHE A 145 4.58 -15.72 8.30
CA PHE A 145 3.40 -14.99 8.78
C PHE A 145 3.23 -15.21 10.28
N ARG A 146 4.02 -14.53 11.13
CA ARG A 146 4.05 -14.80 12.60
C ARG A 146 3.18 -13.87 13.44
N VAL A 147 2.71 -12.77 12.86
CA VAL A 147 2.01 -11.70 13.59
C VAL A 147 0.51 -11.95 13.60
N LYS A 148 -0.10 -11.97 14.79
CA LYS A 148 -1.54 -12.12 15.01
C LYS A 148 -2.26 -10.77 15.04
N PRO A 149 -3.57 -10.72 14.71
CA PRO A 149 -4.38 -9.52 14.89
C PRO A 149 -4.33 -9.03 16.34
N ILE A 150 -4.20 -7.71 16.52
CA ILE A 150 -4.35 -7.08 17.83
C ILE A 150 -5.85 -7.00 18.13
N ARG A 151 -6.25 -7.44 19.32
CA ARG A 151 -7.64 -7.59 19.74
C ARG A 151 -8.04 -6.46 20.68
#